data_AF-A0A9P7JZ55-F1
#
_entry.id   AF-A0A9P7JZ55-F1
#
_cell.length_a   1.000
_cell.length_b   1.000
_cell.length_c   1.000
_cell.angle_alpha   90.00
_cell.angle_beta   90.00
_cell.angle_gamma   90.00
#
_symmetry.space_group_name_H-M   'P 1'
#
loop_
_entity.id
_entity.type
_entity.pdbx_description
1 polymer ?
#
loop_
_entity_poly.entity_id
_entity_poly.type
_entity_poly.pdbx_seq_one_letter_code
_entity_poly.pdbx_strand_id
1 'polypeptide(L)'
;MHSPPVTSSRLSAPRPFPPPSLTDVPHEYIVDQLRTLASHYWDRPQTADCTIIVPVPHHRPCPAYDSPLTSSDSPPESPPRVQVDTGRRATEPTIHAVPRMKLRLHMDYLSSHSTLLRGLFSGASPNDLIHAGTTQPRHPPLHVPESRLPSLLPSPASHPVLFLPVPDPSSIHLIFHWMYFGQTALMEDCLNRGVVHWEGIARNVEYLGLPTDIKVFLGRWYRNWLLPAHSRGGCTTYSPTDDDDSDIELELDDDDDDDDEDETDDEEYSMVNSYTEDVDGMAEFERGRTRTIRPLTRLCGKLQMCGV
;
A
#
# COMPACT_ATOMS: atom_id res chain seq x y z
N MET A 1 -25.12 -33.23 -33.81
CA MET A 1 -24.08 -32.76 -32.87
C MET A 1 -24.47 -31.35 -32.44
N HIS A 2 -25.06 -31.21 -31.25
CA HIS A 2 -25.41 -29.91 -30.68
C HIS A 2 -24.26 -29.48 -29.78
N SER A 3 -23.59 -28.38 -30.13
CA SER A 3 -22.62 -27.73 -29.25
C SER A 3 -23.35 -27.28 -27.98
N PRO A 4 -22.80 -27.52 -26.78
CA PRO A 4 -23.38 -26.99 -25.56
C PRO A 4 -23.38 -25.45 -25.61
N PRO A 5 -24.39 -24.77 -25.05
CA PRO A 5 -24.40 -23.32 -24.98
C PRO A 5 -23.19 -22.86 -24.17
N VAL A 6 -22.42 -21.93 -24.75
CA VAL A 6 -21.38 -21.19 -24.05
C VAL A 6 -22.06 -20.54 -22.86
N THR A 7 -21.86 -21.08 -21.66
CA THR A 7 -22.36 -20.50 -20.43
C THR A 7 -21.70 -19.14 -20.29
N SER A 8 -22.43 -18.07 -20.63
CA SER A 8 -22.02 -16.70 -20.34
C SER A 8 -21.62 -16.65 -18.87
N SER A 9 -20.31 -16.50 -18.63
CA SER A 9 -19.75 -16.21 -17.33
C SER A 9 -20.47 -14.97 -16.81
N ARG A 10 -21.36 -15.17 -15.83
CA ARG A 10 -22.10 -14.09 -15.20
C ARG A 10 -21.09 -13.26 -14.42
N LEU A 11 -20.83 -12.04 -14.88
CA LEU A 11 -20.07 -11.07 -14.10
C LEU A 11 -20.76 -10.88 -12.74
N SER A 12 -19.97 -10.78 -11.66
CA SER A 12 -20.51 -10.55 -10.33
C SER A 12 -21.38 -9.30 -10.32
N ALA A 13 -22.54 -9.37 -9.64
CA ALA A 13 -23.43 -8.24 -9.52
C ALA A 13 -22.72 -7.08 -8.79
N PRO A 14 -22.88 -5.83 -9.24
CA PRO A 14 -22.36 -4.65 -8.54
C PRO A 14 -22.76 -4.66 -7.06
N ARG A 15 -21.79 -4.43 -6.18
CA ARG A 15 -22.02 -4.27 -4.74
C ARG A 15 -21.55 -2.88 -4.31
N PRO A 16 -22.47 -1.89 -4.21
CA PRO A 16 -22.11 -0.56 -3.75
C PRO A 16 -21.68 -0.61 -2.28
N PHE A 17 -20.79 0.31 -1.91
CA PHE A 17 -20.38 0.53 -0.54
C PHE A 17 -20.60 2.02 -0.17
N PRO A 18 -21.24 2.33 0.98
CA PRO A 18 -21.84 1.38 1.91
C PRO A 18 -23.06 0.66 1.31
N PRO A 19 -23.44 -0.52 1.83
CA PRO A 19 -24.70 -1.17 1.48
C PRO A 19 -25.89 -0.21 1.70
N PRO A 20 -26.98 -0.29 0.91
CA PRO A 20 -28.12 0.63 1.03
C PRO A 20 -28.73 0.72 2.43
N SER A 21 -28.65 -0.35 3.22
CA SER A 21 -29.11 -0.40 4.61
C SER A 21 -28.29 0.46 5.59
N LEU A 22 -27.13 0.95 5.16
CA LEU A 22 -26.20 1.77 5.95
C LEU A 22 -26.01 3.17 5.34
N THR A 23 -26.89 3.61 4.44
CA THR A 23 -26.75 4.90 3.73
C THR A 23 -26.70 6.11 4.67
N ASP A 24 -27.48 6.07 5.76
CA ASP A 24 -27.58 7.15 6.74
C ASP A 24 -26.58 7.00 7.91
N VAL A 25 -25.70 6.00 7.85
CA VAL A 25 -24.71 5.74 8.89
C VAL A 25 -23.39 6.44 8.51
N PRO A 26 -22.80 7.25 9.41
CA PRO A 26 -21.51 7.89 9.15
C PRO A 26 -20.43 6.90 8.72
N HIS A 27 -19.67 7.25 7.69
CA HIS A 27 -18.68 6.34 7.10
C HIS A 27 -17.61 5.92 8.11
N GLU A 28 -17.19 6.84 8.96
CA GLU A 28 -16.21 6.64 10.03
C GLU A 28 -16.70 5.58 11.03
N TYR A 29 -17.98 5.64 11.38
CA TYR A 29 -18.59 4.66 12.27
C TYR A 29 -18.57 3.26 11.65
N ILE A 30 -18.87 3.13 10.34
CA ILE A 30 -18.80 1.84 9.63
C ILE A 30 -17.36 1.30 9.66
N VAL A 31 -16.37 2.14 9.38
CA VAL A 31 -14.95 1.76 9.43
C VAL A 31 -14.54 1.29 10.83
N ASP A 32 -14.95 2.00 11.87
CA ASP A 32 -14.65 1.63 13.24
C ASP A 32 -15.28 0.28 13.62
N GLN A 33 -16.54 0.05 13.25
CA GLN A 33 -17.20 -1.25 13.46
C GLN A 33 -16.52 -2.37 12.66
N LEU A 34 -16.04 -2.10 11.44
CA LEU A 34 -15.25 -3.09 10.70
C LEU A 34 -13.96 -3.42 11.45
N ARG A 35 -13.25 -2.41 11.98
CA ARG A 35 -11.99 -2.63 12.71
C ARG A 35 -12.17 -3.42 14.00
N THR A 36 -13.28 -3.25 14.73
CA THR A 36 -13.55 -4.07 15.93
C THR A 36 -13.73 -5.55 15.59
N LEU A 37 -14.24 -5.85 14.39
CA LEU A 37 -14.44 -7.22 13.90
C LEU A 37 -13.21 -7.82 13.21
N ALA A 38 -12.16 -7.04 12.99
CA ALA A 38 -11.00 -7.44 12.17
C ALA A 38 -10.36 -8.76 12.61
N SER A 39 -10.20 -8.98 13.92
CA SER A 39 -9.61 -10.21 14.47
C SER A 39 -10.44 -11.47 14.17
N HIS A 40 -11.74 -11.33 13.92
CA HIS A 40 -12.62 -12.44 13.58
C HIS A 40 -12.55 -12.83 12.11
N TYR A 41 -12.10 -11.93 11.23
CA TYR A 41 -12.10 -12.11 9.78
C TYR A 41 -10.68 -12.19 9.19
N TRP A 42 -9.71 -11.56 9.82
CA TRP A 42 -8.31 -11.64 9.42
C TRP A 42 -7.82 -13.09 9.53
N ASP A 43 -7.05 -13.52 8.54
CA ASP A 43 -6.52 -14.89 8.42
C ASP A 43 -7.61 -15.99 8.37
N ARG A 44 -8.86 -15.63 8.06
CA ARG A 44 -9.96 -16.58 7.84
C ARG A 44 -10.38 -16.61 6.38
N PRO A 45 -9.62 -17.27 5.49
CA PRO A 45 -9.95 -17.31 4.07
C PRO A 45 -11.33 -17.93 3.80
N GLN A 46 -11.86 -18.76 4.71
CA GLN A 46 -13.17 -19.39 4.58
C GLN A 46 -14.33 -18.38 4.59
N THR A 47 -14.17 -17.25 5.27
CA THR A 47 -15.19 -16.18 5.35
C THR A 47 -15.02 -15.13 4.26
N ALA A 48 -13.87 -15.12 3.57
CA ALA A 48 -13.59 -14.17 2.51
C ALA A 48 -14.61 -14.29 1.37
N ASP A 49 -15.09 -13.14 0.90
CA ASP A 49 -16.08 -13.00 -0.17
C ASP A 49 -15.46 -12.49 -1.49
N CYS A 50 -14.15 -12.21 -1.52
CA CYS A 50 -13.43 -11.90 -2.75
C CYS A 50 -12.02 -12.51 -2.79
N THR A 51 -11.45 -12.56 -3.98
CA THR A 51 -10.05 -12.97 -4.20
C THR A 51 -9.33 -11.87 -4.97
N ILE A 52 -8.19 -11.42 -4.47
CA ILE A 52 -7.28 -10.50 -5.17
C ILE A 52 -6.09 -11.30 -5.73
N ILE A 53 -5.80 -11.11 -7.01
CA ILE A 53 -4.65 -11.68 -7.70
C ILE A 53 -3.70 -10.54 -8.06
N VAL A 54 -2.55 -10.51 -7.40
CA VAL A 54 -1.50 -9.51 -7.64
C VAL A 54 -0.36 -10.17 -8.44
N PRO A 55 -0.03 -9.66 -9.64
CA PRO A 55 1.14 -10.14 -10.38
C PRO A 55 2.41 -9.73 -9.62
N VAL A 56 3.32 -10.68 -9.41
CA VAL A 56 4.63 -10.42 -8.80
C VAL A 56 5.66 -10.43 -9.93
N PRO A 57 6.30 -9.29 -10.24
CA PRO A 57 7.40 -9.26 -11.19
C PRO A 57 8.43 -10.29 -10.72
N HIS A 58 8.84 -11.19 -11.62
CA HIS A 58 9.97 -12.03 -11.33
C HIS A 58 11.14 -11.09 -11.03
N HIS A 59 11.61 -11.08 -9.78
CA HIS A 59 12.99 -10.69 -9.54
C HIS A 59 13.77 -11.67 -10.40
N ARG A 60 14.28 -11.23 -11.56
CA ARG A 60 15.27 -12.01 -12.30
C ARG A 60 16.26 -12.45 -11.22
N PRO A 61 16.51 -13.75 -11.05
CA PRO A 61 17.61 -14.19 -10.19
C PRO A 61 18.78 -13.33 -10.63
N CYS A 62 19.28 -12.50 -9.72
CA CYS A 62 20.50 -11.76 -9.98
C CYS A 62 21.47 -12.85 -10.45
N PRO A 63 21.98 -12.79 -11.71
CA PRO A 63 22.90 -13.81 -12.18
C PRO A 63 23.95 -13.89 -11.09
N ALA A 64 24.04 -15.07 -10.46
CA ALA A 64 25.03 -15.31 -9.43
C ALA A 64 26.33 -14.83 -10.05
N TYR A 65 26.94 -13.78 -9.46
CA TYR A 65 28.22 -13.28 -9.93
C TYR A 65 29.11 -14.51 -10.06
N ASP A 66 29.45 -14.83 -11.31
CA ASP A 66 30.30 -15.97 -11.63
C ASP A 66 31.53 -15.82 -10.74
N SER A 67 31.66 -16.74 -9.79
CA SER A 67 32.90 -16.89 -9.06
C SER A 67 33.98 -17.12 -10.10
N PRO A 68 35.02 -16.28 -10.15
CA PRO A 68 35.97 -16.33 -11.25
C PRO A 68 36.75 -17.65 -11.23
N LEU A 69 36.71 -18.33 -12.38
CA LEU A 69 37.81 -19.11 -12.96
C LEU A 69 38.24 -20.37 -12.19
N THR A 70 37.66 -21.51 -12.56
CA THR A 70 38.44 -22.75 -12.65
C THR A 70 38.51 -23.17 -14.11
N SER A 71 39.66 -22.87 -14.71
CA SER A 71 40.06 -23.27 -16.04
C SER A 71 40.08 -24.80 -16.13
N SER A 72 39.27 -25.38 -17.01
CA SER A 72 39.52 -26.74 -17.49
C SER A 72 39.34 -26.77 -18.99
N ASP A 73 40.46 -27.01 -19.64
CA ASP A 73 40.75 -26.94 -21.06
C ASP A 73 40.46 -28.31 -21.68
N SER A 74 39.56 -28.39 -22.67
CA SER A 74 39.34 -29.60 -23.48
C SER A 74 38.72 -29.25 -24.85
N PRO A 75 39.33 -29.67 -25.97
CA PRO A 75 38.95 -29.29 -27.34
C PRO A 75 37.86 -30.20 -27.98
N PRO A 76 37.37 -29.86 -29.19
CA PRO A 76 36.06 -30.27 -29.69
C PRO A 76 36.09 -31.41 -30.73
N GLU A 77 35.02 -32.20 -30.81
CA GLU A 77 34.76 -33.10 -31.94
C GLU A 77 33.27 -33.09 -32.33
N SER A 78 33.01 -33.03 -33.63
CA SER A 78 31.71 -33.12 -34.34
C SER A 78 31.96 -33.85 -35.67
N PRO A 79 30.97 -34.25 -36.52
CA PRO A 79 29.49 -34.40 -36.39
C PRO A 79 29.07 -35.76 -37.08
N PRO A 80 28.02 -35.89 -37.94
CA PRO A 80 26.60 -35.46 -37.94
C PRO A 80 25.62 -36.67 -38.04
N ARG A 81 24.36 -36.55 -37.58
CA ARG A 81 23.27 -37.37 -38.14
C ARG A 81 21.95 -36.61 -38.32
N VAL A 82 21.51 -36.70 -39.57
CA VAL A 82 20.21 -36.39 -40.14
C VAL A 82 19.07 -37.01 -39.32
N GLN A 83 18.07 -36.21 -38.96
CA GLN A 83 16.72 -36.72 -38.71
C GLN A 83 15.69 -35.73 -39.27
N VAL A 84 15.19 -36.09 -40.43
CA VAL A 84 13.87 -35.71 -40.93
C VAL A 84 12.89 -36.53 -40.10
N ASP A 85 12.04 -35.90 -39.29
CA ASP A 85 10.79 -36.53 -38.90
C ASP A 85 9.64 -35.54 -38.73
N THR A 86 8.54 -36.00 -39.30
CA THR A 86 7.30 -35.32 -39.61
C THR A 86 6.37 -35.48 -38.42
N GLY A 87 6.00 -34.40 -37.75
CA GLY A 87 5.08 -34.50 -36.62
C GLY A 87 4.82 -33.16 -35.95
N ARG A 88 3.87 -32.39 -36.50
CA ARG A 88 3.29 -31.19 -35.88
C ARG A 88 2.56 -31.57 -34.58
N ARG A 89 3.30 -31.80 -33.49
CA ARG A 89 2.75 -31.64 -32.14
C ARG A 89 2.89 -30.16 -31.81
N ALA A 90 1.76 -29.49 -31.69
CA ALA A 90 1.68 -28.15 -31.13
C ALA A 90 2.47 -28.14 -29.81
N THR A 91 3.62 -27.49 -29.81
CA THR A 91 4.25 -27.04 -28.58
C THR A 91 3.28 -26.03 -28.00
N GLU A 92 2.43 -26.47 -27.09
CA GLU A 92 1.79 -25.58 -26.12
C GLU A 92 2.93 -24.71 -25.58
N PRO A 93 2.95 -23.39 -25.85
CA PRO A 93 4.01 -22.56 -25.33
C PRO A 93 3.97 -22.80 -23.83
N THR A 94 5.09 -23.22 -23.26
CA THR A 94 5.25 -23.29 -21.81
C THR A 94 5.26 -21.85 -21.34
N ILE A 95 4.06 -21.25 -21.27
CA ILE A 95 3.84 -19.88 -20.86
C ILE A 95 4.30 -19.87 -19.42
N HIS A 96 5.50 -19.34 -19.19
CA HIS A 96 6.06 -19.11 -17.88
C HIS A 96 5.00 -18.38 -17.04
N ALA A 97 4.32 -19.14 -16.18
CA ALA A 97 3.25 -18.60 -15.35
C ALA A 97 3.90 -17.58 -14.43
N VAL A 98 3.70 -16.30 -14.74
CA VAL A 98 4.19 -15.20 -13.91
C VAL A 98 3.73 -15.46 -12.48
N PRO A 99 4.64 -15.44 -11.48
CA PRO A 99 4.30 -15.60 -10.08
C PRO A 99 3.19 -14.63 -9.71
N ARG A 100 2.18 -15.16 -9.03
CA ARG A 100 1.02 -14.38 -8.59
C ARG A 100 0.84 -14.61 -7.11
N MET A 101 0.63 -13.52 -6.40
CA MET A 101 0.13 -13.57 -5.04
C MET A 101 -1.39 -13.62 -5.10
N LYS A 102 -1.99 -14.58 -4.39
CA LYS A 102 -3.44 -14.75 -4.30
C LYS A 102 -3.87 -14.51 -2.86
N LEU A 103 -4.74 -13.54 -2.66
CA LEU A 103 -5.21 -13.11 -1.34
C LEU A 103 -6.72 -13.26 -1.28
N ARG A 104 -7.23 -13.93 -0.25
CA ARG A 104 -8.67 -14.07 0.01
C ARG A 104 -9.04 -13.06 1.09
N LEU A 105 -9.88 -12.08 0.73
CA LEU A 105 -10.18 -10.91 1.55
C LEU A 105 -11.68 -10.62 1.55
N HIS A 106 -12.08 -9.63 2.35
CA HIS A 106 -13.46 -9.22 2.54
C HIS A 106 -13.71 -7.88 1.83
N MET A 107 -14.72 -7.83 0.97
CA MET A 107 -15.04 -6.67 0.12
C MET A 107 -15.30 -5.41 0.93
N ASP A 108 -15.97 -5.52 2.08
CA ASP A 108 -16.32 -4.35 2.90
C ASP A 108 -15.10 -3.63 3.46
N TYR A 109 -14.07 -4.36 3.91
CA TYR A 109 -12.81 -3.77 4.36
C TYR A 109 -12.06 -3.07 3.22
N LEU A 110 -12.07 -3.67 2.03
CA LEU A 110 -11.42 -3.09 0.86
C LEU A 110 -12.15 -1.84 0.36
N SER A 111 -13.48 -1.88 0.30
CA SER A 111 -14.32 -0.83 -0.29
C SER A 111 -14.52 0.37 0.63
N SER A 112 -14.46 0.15 1.94
CA SER A 112 -14.45 1.24 2.93
C SER A 112 -13.19 2.09 2.84
N HIS A 113 -12.04 1.49 2.51
CA HIS A 113 -10.76 2.20 2.56
C HIS A 113 -10.20 2.59 1.19
N SER A 114 -10.60 1.94 0.10
CA SER A 114 -10.06 2.21 -1.24
C SER A 114 -11.16 2.67 -2.19
N THR A 115 -11.00 3.88 -2.72
CA THR A 115 -11.91 4.43 -3.74
C THR A 115 -11.85 3.61 -5.03
N LEU A 116 -10.65 3.15 -5.44
CA LEU A 116 -10.46 2.29 -6.61
C LEU A 116 -11.22 0.97 -6.44
N LEU A 117 -11.00 0.25 -5.33
CA LEU A 117 -11.62 -1.06 -5.11
C LEU A 117 -13.13 -0.93 -4.96
N ARG A 118 -13.60 0.10 -4.25
CA ARG A 118 -15.03 0.42 -4.16
C ARG A 118 -15.67 0.63 -5.54
N GLY A 119 -15.02 1.41 -6.41
CA GLY A 119 -15.49 1.63 -7.78
C GLY A 119 -15.55 0.32 -8.57
N LEU A 120 -14.50 -0.49 -8.53
CA LEU A 120 -14.42 -1.76 -9.26
C LEU A 120 -15.49 -2.75 -8.80
N PHE A 121 -15.71 -2.88 -7.49
CA PHE A 121 -16.76 -3.74 -6.94
C PHE A 121 -18.18 -3.21 -7.19
N SER A 122 -18.32 -1.90 -7.37
CA SER A 122 -19.57 -1.26 -7.81
C SER A 122 -19.81 -1.35 -9.32
N GLY A 123 -18.91 -2.00 -10.07
CA GLY A 123 -19.03 -2.18 -11.52
C GLY A 123 -18.58 -0.99 -12.36
N ALA A 124 -17.88 -0.01 -11.77
CA ALA A 124 -17.28 1.08 -12.54
C ALA A 124 -16.15 0.56 -13.43
N SER A 125 -15.95 1.20 -14.58
CA SER A 125 -14.90 0.79 -15.50
C SER A 125 -13.51 1.18 -14.93
N PRO A 126 -12.48 0.33 -15.08
CA PRO A 126 -11.13 0.65 -14.61
C PRO A 126 -10.57 1.95 -15.18
N ASN A 127 -10.89 2.24 -16.45
CA ASN A 127 -10.42 3.43 -17.14
C ASN A 127 -10.99 4.70 -16.51
N ASP A 128 -12.28 4.72 -16.18
CA ASP A 128 -12.91 5.89 -15.58
C ASP A 128 -12.32 6.21 -14.21
N LEU A 129 -12.02 5.17 -13.42
CA LEU A 129 -11.49 5.32 -12.06
C LEU A 129 -10.05 5.85 -12.03
N ILE A 130 -9.19 5.39 -12.95
CA ILE A 130 -7.79 5.81 -13.01
C ILE A 130 -7.70 7.28 -13.48
N HIS A 131 -8.60 7.71 -14.37
CA HIS A 131 -8.57 9.06 -14.91
C HIS A 131 -9.29 10.09 -14.04
N ALA A 132 -10.25 9.68 -13.19
CA ALA A 132 -11.00 10.58 -12.32
C ALA A 132 -10.11 11.40 -11.34
N GLY A 133 -8.94 10.90 -10.97
CA GLY A 133 -8.01 11.60 -10.06
C GLY A 133 -7.08 12.61 -10.74
N THR A 134 -6.99 12.64 -12.07
CA THR A 134 -6.01 13.46 -12.80
C THR A 134 -6.74 14.62 -13.48
N THR A 135 -7.01 15.70 -12.75
CA THR A 135 -7.64 16.93 -13.26
C THR A 135 -6.76 17.72 -14.25
N GLN A 136 -5.64 17.18 -14.72
CA GLN A 136 -4.78 17.85 -15.71
C GLN A 136 -5.12 17.43 -17.16
N PRO A 137 -5.52 18.38 -18.02
CA PRO A 137 -5.85 18.10 -19.41
C PRO A 137 -4.67 18.39 -20.33
N ARG A 138 -3.59 17.59 -20.40
CA ARG A 138 -2.45 17.96 -21.28
C ARG A 138 -1.70 16.88 -22.08
N HIS A 139 -2.02 15.59 -22.02
CA HIS A 139 -1.26 14.61 -22.82
C HIS A 139 -2.15 13.61 -23.58
N PRO A 140 -1.74 13.20 -24.80
CA PRO A 140 -2.42 12.15 -25.53
C PRO A 140 -2.45 10.87 -24.67
N PRO A 141 -3.53 10.08 -24.74
CA PRO A 141 -3.69 8.91 -23.89
C PRO A 141 -2.53 7.95 -24.13
N LEU A 142 -1.63 7.86 -23.15
CA LEU A 142 -0.60 6.82 -23.14
C LEU A 142 -1.35 5.49 -23.04
N HIS A 143 -1.32 4.72 -24.12
CA HIS A 143 -2.00 3.43 -24.22
C HIS A 143 -1.34 2.43 -23.26
N VAL A 144 -1.80 2.41 -22.01
CA VAL A 144 -1.39 1.42 -21.02
C VAL A 144 -1.90 0.06 -21.51
N PRO A 145 -1.04 -0.95 -21.70
CA PRO A 145 -1.49 -2.28 -22.11
C PRO A 145 -2.54 -2.80 -21.13
N GLU A 146 -3.65 -3.37 -21.63
CA GLU A 146 -4.76 -3.90 -20.82
C GLU A 146 -4.29 -4.85 -19.71
N SER A 147 -3.20 -5.59 -19.96
CA SER A 147 -2.53 -6.46 -18.99
C SER A 147 -2.07 -5.77 -17.68
N ARG A 148 -2.07 -4.43 -17.64
CA ARG A 148 -1.67 -3.61 -16.49
C ARG A 148 -2.85 -2.87 -15.86
N LEU A 149 -4.06 -3.07 -16.33
CA LEU A 149 -5.24 -2.46 -15.74
C LEU A 149 -5.85 -3.42 -14.72
N PRO A 150 -6.42 -2.90 -13.61
CA PRO A 150 -7.18 -3.73 -12.70
C PRO A 150 -8.42 -4.25 -13.43
N SER A 151 -8.71 -5.54 -13.28
CA SER A 151 -9.81 -6.17 -14.03
C SER A 151 -10.48 -7.27 -13.21
N LEU A 152 -11.82 -7.28 -13.21
CA LEU A 152 -12.58 -8.42 -12.68
C LEU A 152 -12.47 -9.60 -13.66
N LEU A 153 -12.00 -10.73 -13.16
CA LEU A 153 -11.89 -11.97 -13.92
C LEU A 153 -13.23 -12.71 -13.90
N PRO A 154 -13.50 -13.59 -14.89
CA PRO A 154 -14.66 -14.48 -14.85
C PRO A 154 -14.67 -15.34 -13.58
N SER A 155 -15.65 -15.13 -12.71
CA SER A 155 -15.78 -15.81 -11.42
C SER A 155 -17.25 -16.02 -11.03
N PRO A 156 -17.56 -16.86 -10.04
CA PRO A 156 -18.92 -16.97 -9.50
C PRO A 156 -19.44 -15.62 -9.00
N ALA A 157 -20.73 -15.36 -9.19
CA ALA A 157 -21.34 -14.09 -8.81
C ALA A 157 -21.22 -13.76 -7.31
N SER A 158 -21.06 -14.79 -6.46
CA SER A 158 -20.90 -14.66 -5.01
C SER A 158 -19.46 -14.38 -4.56
N HIS A 159 -18.46 -14.57 -5.43
CA HIS A 159 -17.04 -14.47 -5.07
C HIS A 159 -16.23 -13.85 -6.21
N PRO A 160 -16.26 -12.52 -6.38
CA PRO A 160 -15.46 -11.84 -7.39
C PRO A 160 -13.96 -12.15 -7.26
N VAL A 161 -13.31 -12.36 -8.40
CA VAL A 161 -11.85 -12.49 -8.49
C VAL A 161 -11.31 -11.26 -9.20
N LEU A 162 -10.58 -10.41 -8.48
CA LEU A 162 -9.99 -9.19 -9.02
C LEU A 162 -8.51 -9.42 -9.36
N PHE A 163 -8.14 -9.17 -10.60
CA PHE A 163 -6.73 -8.99 -10.98
C PHE A 163 -6.33 -7.54 -10.67
N LEU A 164 -5.30 -7.36 -9.84
CA LEU A 164 -4.89 -6.06 -9.31
C LEU A 164 -3.38 -5.86 -9.48
N PRO A 165 -2.94 -5.26 -10.59
CA PRO A 165 -1.54 -4.90 -10.82
C PRO A 165 -1.16 -3.67 -9.99
N VAL A 166 -0.57 -3.88 -8.83
CA VAL A 166 -0.13 -2.80 -7.94
C VAL A 166 1.31 -2.35 -8.25
N PRO A 167 1.66 -1.07 -8.01
CA PRO A 167 3.02 -0.55 -8.19
C PRO A 167 4.12 -1.32 -7.46
N ASP A 168 3.87 -1.76 -6.23
CA ASP A 168 4.81 -2.56 -5.44
C ASP A 168 4.12 -3.76 -4.77
N PRO A 169 4.16 -4.95 -5.39
CA PRO A 169 3.54 -6.16 -4.83
C PRO A 169 4.14 -6.61 -3.50
N SER A 170 5.37 -6.19 -3.16
CA SER A 170 6.03 -6.63 -1.93
C SER A 170 5.38 -6.04 -0.68
N SER A 171 4.79 -4.83 -0.79
CA SER A 171 4.24 -4.10 0.35
C SER A 171 2.71 -4.12 0.46
N ILE A 172 1.99 -4.63 -0.55
CA ILE A 172 0.52 -4.58 -0.60
C ILE A 172 -0.17 -5.32 0.56
N HIS A 173 0.44 -6.38 1.09
CA HIS A 173 -0.10 -7.12 2.22
C HIS A 173 -0.16 -6.26 3.50
N LEU A 174 0.79 -5.34 3.69
CA LEU A 174 0.82 -4.40 4.82
C LEU A 174 -0.33 -3.38 4.72
N ILE A 175 -0.67 -2.98 3.50
CA ILE A 175 -1.78 -2.08 3.23
C ILE A 175 -3.11 -2.76 3.56
N PHE A 176 -3.30 -4.01 3.12
CA PHE A 176 -4.50 -4.77 3.47
C PHE A 176 -4.58 -5.04 4.98
N HIS A 177 -3.46 -5.33 5.64
CA HIS A 177 -3.44 -5.42 7.10
C HIS A 177 -3.88 -4.10 7.75
N TRP A 178 -3.39 -2.95 7.28
CA TRP A 178 -3.81 -1.65 7.77
C TRP A 178 -5.31 -1.38 7.53
N MET A 179 -5.88 -1.79 6.39
CA MET A 179 -7.33 -1.67 6.15
C MET A 179 -8.17 -2.46 7.16
N TYR A 180 -7.66 -3.58 7.66
CA TYR A 180 -8.36 -4.39 8.67
C TYR A 180 -8.23 -3.78 10.06
N PHE A 181 -7.02 -3.43 10.48
CA PHE A 181 -6.76 -3.09 11.89
C PHE A 181 -6.64 -1.58 12.15
N GLY A 182 -6.47 -0.75 11.13
CA GLY A 182 -6.15 0.68 11.27
C GLY A 182 -4.76 0.98 11.87
N GLN A 183 -4.00 -0.06 12.25
CA GLN A 183 -2.72 0.06 12.93
C GLN A 183 -1.55 0.14 11.95
N THR A 184 -0.58 1.00 12.25
CA THR A 184 0.62 1.22 11.42
C THR A 184 1.88 0.55 11.97
N ALA A 185 1.81 -0.07 13.15
CA ALA A 185 2.98 -0.65 13.84
C ALA A 185 3.72 -1.71 13.00
N LEU A 186 2.97 -2.62 12.35
CA LEU A 186 3.56 -3.64 11.47
C LEU A 186 4.25 -3.00 10.26
N MET A 187 3.62 -1.98 9.67
CA MET A 187 4.16 -1.25 8.53
C MET A 187 5.44 -0.52 8.89
N GLU A 188 5.47 0.12 10.06
CA GLU A 188 6.64 0.78 10.62
C GLU A 188 7.79 -0.20 10.90
N ASP A 189 7.53 -1.38 11.49
CA ASP A 189 8.55 -2.42 11.69
C ASP A 189 9.17 -2.87 10.36
N CYS A 190 8.34 -3.15 9.35
CA CYS A 190 8.83 -3.56 8.03
C CYS A 190 9.65 -2.46 7.33
N LEU A 191 9.27 -1.19 7.50
CA LEU A 191 10.04 -0.05 7.02
C LEU A 191 11.38 0.09 7.74
N ASN A 192 11.39 0.00 9.06
CA ASN A 192 12.60 0.12 9.89
C ASN A 192 13.60 -1.02 9.62
N ARG A 193 13.11 -2.21 9.26
CA ARG A 193 13.91 -3.38 8.89
C ARG A 193 14.36 -3.37 7.42
N GLY A 194 13.83 -2.45 6.60
CA GLY A 194 14.12 -2.40 5.16
C GLY A 194 13.55 -3.58 4.38
N VAL A 195 12.52 -4.26 4.91
CA VAL A 195 11.84 -5.37 4.21
C VAL A 195 11.01 -4.83 3.04
N VAL A 196 10.45 -3.64 3.23
CA VAL A 196 9.68 -2.90 2.22
C VAL A 196 10.25 -1.50 2.08
N HIS A 197 9.98 -0.87 0.94
CA HIS A 197 10.41 0.50 0.67
C HIS A 197 9.25 1.47 0.88
N TRP A 198 9.53 2.61 1.50
CA TRP A 198 8.55 3.67 1.72
C TRP A 198 7.86 4.10 0.41
N GLU A 199 8.64 4.28 -0.65
CA GLU A 199 8.12 4.67 -1.98
C GLU A 199 7.13 3.65 -2.55
N GLY A 200 7.37 2.35 -2.30
CA GLY A 200 6.47 1.28 -2.73
C GLY A 200 5.11 1.36 -2.05
N ILE A 201 5.10 1.59 -0.72
CA ILE A 201 3.85 1.78 0.03
C ILE A 201 3.15 3.05 -0.43
N ALA A 202 3.86 4.17 -0.56
CA ALA A 202 3.28 5.45 -0.98
C ALA A 202 2.62 5.35 -2.36
N ARG A 203 3.27 4.73 -3.34
CA ARG A 203 2.69 4.50 -4.67
C ARG A 203 1.46 3.61 -4.63
N ASN A 204 1.46 2.55 -3.81
CA ASN A 204 0.29 1.70 -3.65
C ASN A 204 -0.88 2.47 -2.97
N VAL A 205 -0.60 3.30 -1.97
CA VAL A 205 -1.57 4.16 -1.28
C VAL A 205 -2.24 5.13 -2.24
N GLU A 206 -1.46 5.77 -3.12
CA GLU A 206 -1.97 6.63 -4.17
C GLU A 206 -2.77 5.86 -5.22
N TYR A 207 -2.21 4.75 -5.72
CA TYR A 207 -2.84 3.90 -6.72
C TYR A 207 -4.21 3.37 -6.28
N LEU A 208 -4.35 2.95 -5.02
CA LEU A 208 -5.61 2.47 -4.46
C LEU A 208 -6.56 3.59 -4.05
N GLY A 209 -6.12 4.84 -4.05
CA GLY A 209 -6.91 5.97 -3.58
C GLY A 209 -7.30 5.83 -2.10
N LEU A 210 -6.32 5.57 -1.23
CA LEU A 210 -6.54 5.41 0.21
C LEU A 210 -6.70 6.78 0.91
N PRO A 211 -7.37 6.81 2.08
CA PRO A 211 -7.63 8.06 2.80
C PRO A 211 -6.36 8.73 3.33
N THR A 212 -6.53 9.94 3.84
CA THR A 212 -5.45 10.81 4.30
C THR A 212 -4.68 10.24 5.49
N ASP A 213 -5.30 9.40 6.32
CA ASP A 213 -4.75 8.92 7.59
C ASP A 213 -3.45 8.13 7.38
N ILE A 214 -3.44 7.19 6.42
CA ILE A 214 -2.23 6.43 6.06
C ILE A 214 -1.18 7.34 5.40
N LYS A 215 -1.61 8.36 4.64
CA LYS A 215 -0.68 9.34 4.03
C LYS A 215 -0.01 10.20 5.09
N VAL A 216 -0.73 10.61 6.12
CA VAL A 216 -0.19 11.36 7.27
C VAL A 216 0.85 10.52 8.01
N PHE A 217 0.57 9.24 8.25
CA PHE A 217 1.56 8.31 8.80
C PHE A 217 2.83 8.25 7.94
N LEU A 218 2.68 8.00 6.63
CA LEU A 218 3.82 7.90 5.72
C LEU A 218 4.62 9.20 5.64
N GLY A 219 3.96 10.37 5.65
CA GLY A 219 4.62 11.68 5.65
C GLY A 219 5.36 11.97 6.95
N ARG A 220 4.82 11.55 8.10
CA ARG A 220 5.53 11.62 9.39
C ARG A 220 6.77 10.72 9.40
N TRP A 221 6.62 9.47 8.92
CA TRP A 221 7.74 8.54 8.84
C TRP A 221 8.84 9.06 7.89
N TYR A 222 8.48 9.55 6.71
CA TYR A 222 9.42 10.15 5.74
C TYR A 222 10.23 11.29 6.36
N ARG A 223 9.57 12.25 7.03
CA ARG A 223 10.24 13.38 7.67
C ARG A 223 11.20 12.97 8.79
N ASN A 224 10.88 11.90 9.51
CA ASN A 224 11.70 11.43 10.63
C ASN A 224 12.93 10.62 10.19
N TRP A 225 12.86 9.92 9.05
CA TRP A 225 13.87 8.92 8.68
C TRP A 225 14.57 9.17 7.35
N LEU A 226 13.92 9.82 6.37
CA LEU A 226 14.46 10.03 5.02
C LEU A 226 14.96 11.45 4.79
N LEU A 227 14.39 12.46 5.46
CA LEU A 227 14.96 13.80 5.44
C LEU A 227 16.21 13.81 6.36
N PRO A 228 17.40 14.15 5.83
CA PRO A 228 18.59 14.30 6.65
C PRO A 228 18.28 15.27 7.80
N ALA A 229 18.79 14.97 9.00
CA ALA A 229 18.62 15.77 10.22
C ALA A 229 19.09 17.24 10.10
N HIS A 230 19.57 17.67 8.94
CA HIS A 230 20.02 19.02 8.60
C HIS A 230 18.88 20.07 8.64
N SER A 231 17.62 19.67 8.51
CA SER A 231 16.48 20.60 8.65
C SER A 231 15.80 20.59 10.02
N ARG A 232 16.31 19.80 10.98
CA ARG A 232 15.76 19.75 12.35
C ARG A 232 16.54 20.61 13.35
N GLY A 233 17.60 21.30 12.91
CA GLY A 233 18.54 22.05 13.75
C GLY A 233 18.66 23.53 13.40
N GLY A 234 17.53 24.25 13.21
CA GLY A 234 17.54 25.68 12.89
C GLY A 234 16.51 26.51 13.64
N CYS A 235 16.13 26.13 14.87
CA CYS A 235 15.29 26.96 15.73
C CYS A 235 15.77 26.88 17.19
N THR A 236 17.01 27.32 17.41
CA THR A 236 17.64 27.66 18.70
C THR A 236 19.08 28.00 18.30
N THR A 237 19.57 29.24 18.35
CA THR A 237 19.40 30.29 19.34
C THR A 237 19.72 31.61 18.60
N TYR A 238 18.78 32.56 18.53
CA TYR A 238 19.18 33.93 18.21
C TYR A 238 19.92 34.43 19.44
N SER A 239 21.25 34.39 19.34
CA SER A 239 22.16 35.17 20.16
C SER A 239 21.87 36.64 19.86
N PRO A 240 21.52 37.47 20.86
CA PRO A 240 21.33 38.89 20.66
C PRO A 240 22.71 39.54 20.57
N THR A 241 23.23 39.72 19.36
CA THR A 241 24.34 40.65 19.09
C THR A 241 24.20 41.24 17.69
N ASP A 242 23.70 42.47 17.68
CA ASP A 242 24.16 43.64 16.92
C ASP A 242 24.01 43.67 15.38
N ASP A 243 23.12 44.58 14.97
CA ASP A 243 23.23 45.56 13.87
C ASP A 243 23.52 45.08 12.44
N ASP A 244 22.46 44.92 11.63
CA ASP A 244 22.52 45.26 10.21
C ASP A 244 21.12 45.68 9.70
N ASP A 245 20.94 46.98 9.50
CA ASP A 245 19.75 47.62 8.93
C ASP A 245 19.59 47.21 7.46
N SER A 246 18.50 46.51 7.13
CA SER A 246 18.06 46.38 5.74
C SER A 246 16.53 46.45 5.68
N ASP A 247 16.08 47.67 5.43
CA ASP A 247 14.71 48.07 5.18
C ASP A 247 14.17 47.37 3.93
N ILE A 248 13.26 46.41 4.10
CA ILE A 248 12.31 46.05 3.05
C ILE A 248 10.91 46.33 3.60
N GLU A 249 10.35 47.46 3.19
CA GLU A 249 8.94 47.78 3.38
C GLU A 249 8.13 46.88 2.45
N LEU A 250 7.37 45.95 3.03
CA LEU A 250 6.25 45.32 2.35
C LEU A 250 4.98 45.83 3.02
N GLU A 251 4.42 46.88 2.42
CA GLU A 251 3.06 47.33 2.64
C GLU A 251 2.11 46.18 2.30
N LEU A 252 1.48 45.61 3.32
CA LEU A 252 0.30 44.77 3.16
C LEU A 252 -0.87 45.57 3.70
N ASP A 253 -1.72 46.00 2.77
CA ASP A 253 -3.00 46.65 3.02
C ASP A 253 -3.85 45.79 3.96
N ASP A 254 -4.19 46.41 5.10
CA ASP A 254 -5.34 46.12 5.94
C ASP A 254 -6.62 46.34 5.11
N ASP A 255 -7.55 45.41 5.19
CA ASP A 255 -8.97 45.74 5.15
C ASP A 255 -9.72 44.83 6.13
N ASP A 256 -10.35 45.51 7.08
CA ASP A 256 -11.23 45.09 8.15
C ASP A 256 -12.39 44.18 7.67
N ASP A 257 -12.86 43.30 8.56
CA ASP A 257 -14.25 43.43 9.04
C ASP A 257 -14.51 42.49 10.24
N ASP A 258 -15.10 43.13 11.26
CA ASP A 258 -15.60 42.64 12.53
C ASP A 258 -16.63 41.50 12.41
N ASP A 259 -16.76 40.69 13.47
CA ASP A 259 -18.03 40.61 14.24
C ASP A 259 -18.01 39.47 15.28
N ASP A 260 -18.14 39.91 16.54
CA ASP A 260 -19.02 39.42 17.61
C ASP A 260 -18.78 38.07 18.33
N GLU A 261 -18.26 38.23 19.55
CA GLU A 261 -18.88 37.87 20.85
C GLU A 261 -19.86 36.69 20.91
N ASP A 262 -19.54 35.68 21.74
CA ASP A 262 -20.46 35.27 22.81
C ASP A 262 -19.71 34.47 23.90
N GLU A 263 -19.55 35.11 25.05
CA GLU A 263 -19.19 34.50 26.33
C GLU A 263 -20.35 33.62 26.83
N THR A 264 -20.09 32.34 27.08
CA THR A 264 -20.91 31.56 28.03
C THR A 264 -20.02 30.90 29.07
N ASP A 265 -20.04 31.58 30.20
CA ASP A 265 -19.72 31.16 31.56
C ASP A 265 -20.53 29.90 31.92
N ASP A 266 -19.88 28.83 32.39
CA ASP A 266 -20.53 27.82 33.22
C ASP A 266 -19.49 27.08 34.08
N GLU A 267 -19.62 27.36 35.37
CA GLU A 267 -18.83 26.97 36.52
C GLU A 267 -18.97 25.48 36.91
N GLU A 268 -17.96 25.01 37.63
CA GLU A 268 -18.07 24.11 38.79
C GLU A 268 -18.53 22.64 38.61
N TYR A 269 -17.57 21.70 38.70
CA TYR A 269 -17.65 20.68 39.74
C TYR A 269 -16.27 20.06 40.08
N SER A 270 -15.82 20.30 41.31
CA SER A 270 -14.71 19.58 41.92
C SER A 270 -15.18 18.20 42.40
N MET A 271 -14.42 17.15 42.14
CA MET A 271 -14.39 16.02 43.06
C MET A 271 -12.98 15.43 43.20
N VAL A 272 -12.45 15.69 44.37
CA VAL A 272 -11.30 15.11 45.05
C VAL A 272 -11.37 13.58 45.05
N ASN A 273 -10.22 12.94 44.77
CA ASN A 273 -9.73 11.70 45.40
C ASN A 273 -8.46 11.28 44.65
N SER A 274 -7.41 10.70 45.23
CA SER A 274 -6.97 10.47 46.59
C SER A 274 -5.58 9.86 46.38
N TYR A 275 -4.60 10.34 47.15
CA TYR A 275 -3.25 9.83 47.18
C TYR A 275 -3.21 8.31 47.39
N THR A 276 -2.40 7.62 46.58
CA THR A 276 -1.69 6.40 47.00
C THR A 276 -0.26 6.51 46.47
N GLU A 277 0.65 6.71 47.41
CA GLU A 277 2.10 6.61 47.21
C GLU A 277 2.53 5.13 47.18
N ASP A 278 3.73 4.93 46.63
CA ASP A 278 4.61 3.77 46.75
C ASP A 278 4.32 2.55 45.84
N VAL A 279 5.23 2.25 44.90
CA VAL A 279 6.44 1.43 45.15
C VAL A 279 7.27 1.36 43.85
N ASP A 280 8.47 1.93 43.94
CA ASP A 280 9.78 1.43 43.50
C ASP A 280 9.91 0.40 42.35
N GLY A 281 10.80 0.73 41.40
CA GLY A 281 11.60 -0.26 40.67
C GLY A 281 11.20 -0.57 39.23
N MET A 282 11.59 0.27 38.26
CA MET A 282 11.84 -0.20 36.89
C MET A 282 13.02 0.52 36.22
N ALA A 283 14.15 -0.19 36.26
CA ALA A 283 15.26 -0.23 35.32
C ALA A 283 15.34 0.89 34.25
N GLU A 284 16.34 1.73 34.45
CA GLU A 284 17.06 2.50 33.44
C GLU A 284 17.52 1.57 32.29
N PHE A 285 16.68 1.44 31.26
CA PHE A 285 17.13 0.91 29.97
C PHE A 285 17.75 2.06 29.18
N GLU A 286 19.06 2.19 29.30
CA GLU A 286 19.90 2.92 28.35
C GLU A 286 19.55 2.46 26.91
N ARG A 287 18.73 3.25 26.23
CA ARG A 287 18.54 3.15 24.77
C ARG A 287 19.84 3.59 24.11
N GLY A 288 20.78 2.64 24.03
CA GLY A 288 22.03 2.72 23.28
C GLY A 288 21.75 3.15 21.83
N ARG A 289 21.94 4.45 21.60
CA ARG A 289 21.79 5.13 20.31
C ARG A 289 23.10 5.01 19.55
N THR A 290 23.42 3.80 19.09
CA THR A 290 24.54 3.56 18.18
C THR A 290 24.05 2.79 16.96
N ARG A 291 23.35 3.50 16.06
CA ARG A 291 23.23 3.05 14.68
C ARG A 291 23.94 4.03 13.78
N THR A 292 25.18 3.67 13.48
CA THR A 292 25.86 4.03 12.25
C THR A 292 24.86 3.93 11.11
N ILE A 293 24.60 5.09 10.51
CA ILE A 293 23.83 5.23 9.28
C ILE A 293 24.57 4.40 8.24
N ARG A 294 24.11 3.17 7.98
CA ARG A 294 24.60 2.41 6.85
C ARG A 294 24.01 3.05 5.60
N PRO A 295 24.83 3.49 4.64
CA PRO A 295 24.34 3.82 3.30
C PRO A 295 23.52 2.63 2.78
N LEU A 296 22.37 2.91 2.16
CA LEU A 296 21.48 1.92 1.56
C LEU A 296 22.18 1.24 0.36
N THR A 297 23.18 0.41 0.60
CA THR A 297 23.65 -0.59 -0.35
C THR A 297 22.81 -1.84 -0.19
N ARG A 298 21.89 -2.00 -1.14
CA ARG A 298 21.16 -3.20 -1.56
C ARG A 298 21.55 -4.49 -0.81
N LEU A 299 20.72 -4.90 0.15
CA LEU A 299 20.68 -6.28 0.62
C LEU A 299 19.30 -6.85 0.31
N CYS A 300 19.19 -7.45 -0.87
CA CYS A 300 18.07 -8.29 -1.26
C CYS A 300 18.17 -9.61 -0.48
N GLY A 301 17.40 -9.73 0.61
CA GLY A 301 17.30 -10.94 1.42
C GLY A 301 15.95 -11.63 1.19
N LYS A 302 15.99 -12.92 0.89
CA LYS A 302 14.88 -13.86 0.68
C LYS A 302 13.73 -13.67 1.67
N LEU A 303 12.54 -13.31 1.17
CA LEU A 303 11.28 -13.55 1.85
C LEU A 303 10.92 -15.04 1.68
N GLN A 304 11.10 -15.82 2.74
CA GLN A 304 10.56 -17.16 2.86
C GLN A 304 9.10 -17.02 3.29
N MET A 305 8.18 -17.20 2.36
CA MET A 305 6.75 -17.30 2.63
C MET A 305 6.52 -18.56 3.47
N CYS A 306 6.20 -18.40 4.76
CA CYS A 306 5.59 -19.48 5.54
C CYS A 306 4.16 -19.66 5.05
N GLY A 307 3.86 -20.83 4.49
CA GLY A 307 2.50 -21.26 4.26
C GLY A 307 1.86 -21.66 5.59
N VAL A 308 0.64 -21.19 5.79
CA VAL A 308 -0.35 -21.79 6.69
C VAL A 308 -1.60 -22.01 5.85
#